data_AF-A0AA41RR36-F1
#
_entry.id   AF-A0AA41RR36-F1
#
_cell.length_a   1.000
_cell.length_b   1.000
_cell.length_c   1.000
_cell.angle_alpha   90.00
_cell.angle_beta   90.00
_cell.angle_gamma   90.00
#
_symmetry.space_group_name_H-M   'P 1'
#
loop_
_entity.id
_entity.type
_entity.pdbx_description
1 polymer ?
#
loop_
_entity_poly.entity_id
_entity_poly.type
_entity_poly.pdbx_seq_one_letter_code
_entity_poly.pdbx_strand_id
1 'polypeptide(L)' 'MFSILLSLISGEGQIYILMVLFSECTTPLVNLRWYLDLAGQKGSKLYMFNGIAMFLSWL' A
#
# COMPACT_ATOMS: atom_id res chain seq x y z
N MET A 1 -7.09 1.49 -12.44
CA MET A 1 -7.64 2.02 -13.71
C MET A 1 -9.17 1.97 -13.77
N PHE A 2 -9.80 0.86 -13.39
CA PHE A 2 -11.27 0.73 -13.41
C PHE A 2 -11.99 1.74 -12.50
N SER A 3 -11.46 2.00 -11.31
CA SER A 3 -11.96 3.02 -10.37
C SER A 3 -11.89 4.44 -10.93
N ILE A 4 -10.83 4.80 -11.67
CA ILE A 4 -10.69 6.12 -12.32
C ILE A 4 -11.72 6.27 -13.45
N LEU A 5 -11.97 5.20 -14.20
CA LEU A 5 -13.04 5.18 -15.21
C LEU A 5 -14.42 5.30 -14.57
N LEU A 6 -14.68 4.56 -13.49
CA LEU A 6 -15.95 4.64 -12.79
C LEU A 6 -16.16 6.01 -12.14
N SER A 7 -15.11 6.65 -11.62
CA SER A 7 -15.20 7.98 -11.02
C SER A 7 -15.67 9.03 -12.04
N LEU A 8 -15.17 8.94 -13.28
CA LEU A 8 -15.56 9.80 -14.40
C LEU A 8 -17.00 9.53 -14.89
N ILE A 9 -17.43 8.27 -14.92
CA ILE A 9 -18.75 7.88 -15.47
C ILE A 9 -19.87 8.05 -14.42
N SER A 10 -19.61 7.74 -13.15
CA SER A 10 -20.63 7.76 -12.08
C SER A 10 -20.79 9.12 -11.41
N GLY A 11 -19.82 10.02 -11.55
CA GLY A 11 -19.79 11.29 -10.80
C GLY A 11 -19.35 11.15 -9.33
N GLU A 12 -19.19 9.92 -8.82
CA GLU A 12 -18.79 9.63 -7.43
C GLU A 12 -17.27 9.63 -7.26
N GLY A 13 -16.65 10.77 -7.62
CA GLY A 13 -15.21 10.96 -7.65
C GLY A 13 -14.49 10.53 -6.37
N GLN A 14 -15.03 10.98 -5.24
CA GLN A 14 -14.40 10.84 -3.92
C GLN A 14 -14.26 9.37 -3.49
N ILE A 15 -15.31 8.55 -3.65
CA ILE A 15 -15.31 7.14 -3.22
C ILE A 15 -14.28 6.36 -4.03
N TYR A 16 -14.28 6.53 -5.35
CA TYR A 16 -13.38 5.79 -6.23
C TYR A 16 -11.92 6.25 -6.13
N ILE A 17 -11.68 7.54 -5.88
CA ILE A 17 -10.33 8.04 -5.60
C ILE A 17 -9.81 7.48 -4.26
N LEU A 18 -10.64 7.42 -3.22
CA LEU A 18 -10.26 6.80 -1.95
C LEU A 18 -9.96 5.31 -2.12
N MET A 19 -10.70 4.57 -2.95
CA MET A 19 -10.38 3.17 -3.27
C MET A 19 -9.02 3.02 -3.95
N VAL A 20 -8.66 3.91 -4.89
CA VAL A 20 -7.32 3.91 -5.51
C VAL A 20 -6.26 4.19 -4.46
N LEU A 21 -6.43 5.23 -3.66
CA LEU A 21 -5.46 5.63 -2.64
C LEU A 21 -5.21 4.50 -1.64
N PHE A 22 -6.26 3.79 -1.24
CA PHE A 22 -6.17 2.64 -0.36
C PHE A 22 -5.35 1.49 -0.97
N SER A 23 -5.53 1.23 -2.27
CA SER A 23 -4.70 0.23 -2.96
C SER A 23 -3.21 0.60 -3.01
N GLU A 24 -2.89 1.90 -2.97
CA GLU A 24 -1.51 2.38 -2.95
C GLU A 24 -0.87 2.40 -1.55
N CYS A 25 -1.62 2.12 -0.48
CA CYS A 25 -1.10 2.11 0.89
C CYS A 25 0.02 1.06 1.10
N THR A 26 0.12 0.05 0.24
CA THR A 26 1.19 -0.95 0.27
C THR A 26 2.52 -0.43 -0.29
N THR A 27 2.50 0.58 -1.15
CA THR A 27 3.68 1.20 -1.78
C THR A 27 4.71 1.72 -0.77
N PRO A 28 4.34 2.54 0.24
CA PRO A 28 5.29 2.97 1.26
C PRO A 28 5.81 1.82 2.13
N LEU A 29 5.03 0.75 2.32
CA LEU A 29 5.47 -0.43 3.09
C LEU A 29 6.54 -1.22 2.34
N VAL A 30 6.38 -1.41 1.03
CA VAL A 30 7.39 -2.04 0.17
C VAL A 30 8.67 -1.21 0.17
N ASN A 31 8.56 0.12 0.06
CA ASN A 31 9.71 1.01 0.08
C ASN A 31 10.45 0.98 1.43
N LEU A 32 9.72 1.00 2.55
CA LEU A 32 10.29 0.86 3.88
C LEU A 32 11.05 -0.45 4.05
N ARG A 33 10.52 -1.57 3.52
CA ARG A 33 11.20 -2.86 3.56
C ARG A 33 12.55 -2.83 2.84
N TRP A 34 12.59 -2.20 1.66
CA TRP A 34 13.81 -2.04 0.89
C TRP A 34 14.87 -1.24 1.67
N TYR A 35 14.48 -0.15 2.33
CA TYR A 35 15.41 0.61 3.18
C TYR A 35 15.94 -0.20 4.37
N LEU A 36 15.08 -1.01 5.01
CA LEU A 36 15.51 -1.90 6.10
C LEU A 36 16.47 -2.98 5.61
N ASP A 37 16.25 -3.51 4.41
CA ASP A 37 17.16 -4.46 3.77
C ASP A 37 18.52 -3.83 3.48
N LEU A 38 18.53 -2.61 2.94
CA LEU A 38 19.76 -1.86 2.68
C LEU A 38 20.53 -1.54 3.97
N ALA A 39 19.82 -1.26 5.07
CA ALA A 39 20.40 -1.02 6.39
C ALA A 39 20.82 -2.30 7.13
N GLY A 40 20.65 -3.50 6.53
CA GLY A 40 20.98 -4.78 7.16
C GLY A 40 20.04 -5.19 8.30
N GLN A 41 18.85 -4.59 8.40
CA GLN A 41 17.90 -4.74 9.51
C GLN A 41 16.92 -5.90 9.35
N LYS A 42 17.26 -6.94 8.58
CA LYS A 42 16.39 -8.11 8.33
C LYS A 42 15.97 -8.85 9.60
N GLY A 43 16.83 -8.86 10.63
CA GLY A 43 16.55 -9.48 11.93
C GLY A 43 15.73 -8.61 12.89
N SER A 44 15.42 -7.37 12.52
CA SER A 44 14.71 -6.46 13.40
C SER A 44 13.23 -6.81 13.51
N LYS A 45 12.62 -6.55 14.68
CA LYS A 45 11.17 -6.67 14.87
C LYS A 45 10.40 -5.80 13.87
N LEU A 46 10.96 -4.65 13.50
CA LEU A 46 10.36 -3.72 12.53
C LEU A 46 10.23 -4.35 11.13
N TYR A 47 11.24 -5.13 10.70
CA TYR A 47 11.18 -5.87 9.44
C TYR A 47 10.10 -6.95 9.42
N MET A 48 9.89 -7.62 10.56
CA MET A 48 8.81 -8.60 10.74
C MET A 48 7.44 -7.91 10.72
N PHE A 49 7.25 -6.83 11.50
CA PHE A 49 6.00 -6.07 11.52
C PHE A 49 5.66 -5.48 10.14
N ASN A 50 6.66 -4.97 9.40
CA ASN A 50 6.47 -4.51 8.03
C ASN A 50 5.95 -5.63 7.12
N GLY A 51 6.50 -6.84 7.23
CA GLY A 51 6.02 -8.01 6.48
C GLY A 51 4.57 -8.38 6.81
N ILE A 52 4.21 -8.40 8.09
CA ILE A 52 2.84 -8.68 8.55
C ILE A 52 1.88 -7.60 8.05
N ALA A 53 2.26 -6.32 8.19
CA ALA A 53 1.45 -5.20 7.71
C ALA A 53 1.20 -5.30 6.21
N MET A 54 2.22 -5.60 5.40
CA MET A 54 2.04 -5.80 3.96
C MET A 54 1.11 -6.95 3.64
N PHE A 55 1.21 -8.09 4.34
CA PHE A 55 0.32 -9.24 4.13
C PHE A 55 -1.13 -8.89 4.45
N LEU A 56 -1.39 -8.24 5.59
CA LEU A 56 -2.73 -7.83 6.00
C LEU A 56 -3.31 -6.70 5.13
N SER A 57 -2.45 -5.80 4.62
CA SER A 57 -2.88 -4.72 3.74
C SER A 57 -3.28 -5.21 2.34
N TRP A 58 -2.84 -6.42 1.97
CA TRP A 58 -3.13 -7.03 0.68
C TRP A 58 -4.35 -7.96 0.71
N LEU A 59 -4.80 -8.36 1.90
CA LEU A 59 -5.93 -9.27 2.13
C LEU A 59 -7.22 -8.47 2.31
#